data_AF-A0A9E5TTY7-F1
#
_entry.id   AF-A0A9E5TTY7-F1
#
_cell.length_a   1.000
_cell.length_b   1.000
_cell.length_c   1.000
_cell.angle_alpha   90.00
_cell.angle_beta   90.00
_cell.angle_gamma   90.00
#
_symmetry.space_group_name_H-M   'P 1'
#
loop_
_entity.id
_entity.type
_entity.pdbx_description
1 polymer ?
#
loop_
_entity_poly.entity_id
_entity_poly.type
_entity_poly.pdbx_seq_one_letter_code
_entity_poly.pdbx_strand_id
1 'polypeptide(L)'
;QGQAQVSLRGLGSSRTLVLLNGRRLPKAPAFAVAPDLNTIPIAAIERIEILTDGASAVYGSDALGGVINIITRENYEGAEFMYGVSEVDPKGGDREEGSILFGAASDSSSIIAGASWNDRDIIFARDFPWYRPGASVYGNSFAEDGGAFFTWASVPGGCLDSTGNAPGGFYPVSNGNALDGSGTRCAYNFALVSADEASIKNASAFVYAEHEINNDWSVYSDIAVTKTESFGRYAPVPDTSDPIFGGLGPVSVNSPNNPTNPDSPLYDPAFGPPRPLNWWHRFDALGNRDTTIETRLDDLLVGTKGYIGMFEVEAGLRITDNKTSDIGRN
;
A
#
# COMPACT_ATOMS: atom_id res chain seq x y z
N GLN A 1 0.02 1.18 0.12
CA GLN A 1 0.57 1.21 1.49
C GLN A 1 -0.06 0.07 2.25
N GLY A 2 0.75 -0.77 2.90
CA GLY A 2 0.31 -2.05 3.48
C GLY A 2 -0.25 -1.96 4.91
N GLN A 3 -0.93 -0.88 5.30
CA GLN A 3 -1.59 -0.83 6.61
C GLN A 3 -3.03 -1.31 6.49
N ALA A 4 -3.45 -2.17 7.42
CA ALA A 4 -4.84 -2.54 7.57
C ALA A 4 -5.48 -1.66 8.64
N GLN A 5 -6.46 -0.85 8.26
CA GLN A 5 -7.22 -0.01 9.19
C GLN A 5 -8.70 -0.30 9.05
N VAL A 6 -9.46 -0.08 10.11
CA VAL A 6 -10.90 -0.33 10.15
C VAL A 6 -11.66 0.96 10.38
N SER A 7 -12.80 1.09 9.70
CA SER A 7 -13.72 2.22 9.88
C SER A 7 -15.14 1.70 10.09
N LEU A 8 -15.72 2.03 11.23
CA LEU A 8 -17.14 1.82 11.47
C LEU A 8 -17.96 2.98 10.90
N ARG A 9 -19.07 2.63 10.22
CA ARG A 9 -20.08 3.58 9.70
C ARG A 9 -19.54 4.62 8.70
N GLY A 10 -18.39 4.35 8.06
CA GLY A 10 -17.78 5.25 7.08
C GLY A 10 -17.23 6.56 7.68
N LEU A 11 -17.01 6.61 8.99
CA LEU A 11 -16.56 7.81 9.71
C LEU A 11 -15.03 8.02 9.68
N GLY A 12 -14.30 7.15 8.98
CA GLY A 12 -12.84 7.09 8.98
C GLY A 12 -12.27 6.23 10.11
N SER A 13 -11.02 5.81 9.96
CA SER A 13 -10.31 4.98 10.95
C SER A 13 -9.92 5.72 12.22
N SER A 14 -9.72 7.04 12.13
CA SER A 14 -9.46 7.92 13.28
C SER A 14 -10.60 7.98 14.30
N ARG A 15 -11.81 7.56 13.89
CA ARG A 15 -13.03 7.61 14.71
C ARG A 15 -13.49 6.23 15.15
N THR A 16 -12.71 5.19 14.91
CA THR A 16 -12.97 3.82 15.41
C THR A 16 -11.87 3.47 16.40
N LEU A 17 -12.24 3.22 17.65
CA LEU A 17 -11.27 2.78 18.65
C LEU A 17 -11.03 1.28 18.52
N VAL A 18 -9.75 0.88 18.42
CA VAL A 18 -9.36 -0.54 18.45
C VAL A 18 -8.62 -0.84 19.75
N LEU A 19 -9.09 -1.87 20.43
CA LEU A 19 -8.53 -2.41 21.67
C LEU A 19 -8.02 -3.84 21.44
N LEU A 20 -6.99 -4.23 22.18
CA LEU A 20 -6.50 -5.59 22.34
C LEU A 20 -6.61 -5.93 23.82
N ASN A 21 -7.44 -6.93 24.17
CA ASN A 21 -7.73 -7.30 25.56
C ASN A 21 -8.12 -6.09 26.42
N GLY A 22 -8.98 -5.21 25.87
CA GLY A 22 -9.42 -3.98 26.52
C GLY A 22 -8.40 -2.83 26.56
N ARG A 23 -7.15 -3.04 26.10
CA ARG A 23 -6.08 -2.03 26.07
C ARG A 23 -5.98 -1.38 24.71
N ARG A 24 -5.73 -0.08 24.67
CA ARG A 24 -5.57 0.68 23.42
C ARG A 24 -4.35 0.19 22.63
N LEU A 25 -4.51 -0.03 21.34
CA LEU A 25 -3.38 -0.27 20.45
C LEU A 25 -2.68 1.05 20.07
N PRO A 26 -1.34 1.06 19.99
CA PRO A 26 -0.58 2.22 19.53
C PRO A 26 -0.90 2.53 18.06
N LYS A 27 -0.97 3.81 17.71
CA LYS A 27 -1.23 4.25 16.33
C LYS A 27 -0.02 3.94 15.45
N ALA A 28 -0.26 3.59 14.19
CA ALA A 28 0.82 3.29 13.24
C ALA A 28 1.62 4.56 12.91
N PRO A 29 2.96 4.53 12.90
CA PRO A 29 3.81 5.72 12.83
C PRO A 29 3.73 6.47 11.50
N ALA A 30 3.45 5.79 10.39
CA ALA A 30 3.45 6.43 9.07
C ALA A 30 2.35 7.51 8.91
N PHE A 31 1.26 7.44 9.69
CA PHE A 31 0.17 8.43 9.64
C PHE A 31 -0.28 8.91 11.01
N ALA A 32 0.02 8.17 12.10
CA ALA A 32 -0.42 8.44 13.46
C ALA A 32 -1.95 8.62 13.61
N VAL A 33 -2.74 8.05 12.68
CA VAL A 33 -4.21 8.19 12.63
C VAL A 33 -4.91 7.05 13.36
N ALA A 34 -4.53 5.81 13.08
CA ALA A 34 -5.13 4.59 13.62
C ALA A 34 -4.06 3.48 13.79
N PRO A 35 -4.31 2.46 14.62
CA PRO A 35 -3.46 1.27 14.69
C PRO A 35 -3.50 0.47 13.37
N ASP A 36 -2.40 -0.20 13.05
CA ASP A 36 -2.31 -1.13 11.93
C ASP A 36 -2.71 -2.54 12.39
N LEU A 37 -3.83 -3.05 11.90
CA LEU A 37 -4.38 -4.35 12.29
C LEU A 37 -3.53 -5.53 11.81
N ASN A 38 -2.66 -5.32 10.82
CA ASN A 38 -1.70 -6.35 10.40
C ASN A 38 -0.75 -6.73 11.53
N THR A 39 -0.66 -5.92 12.60
CA THR A 39 0.18 -6.17 13.77
C THR A 39 -0.34 -7.25 14.71
N ILE A 40 -1.60 -7.66 14.59
CA ILE A 40 -2.24 -8.61 15.51
C ILE A 40 -2.16 -10.01 14.89
N PRO A 41 -1.49 -10.98 15.56
CA PRO A 41 -1.43 -12.35 15.06
C PRO A 41 -2.84 -12.96 14.98
N ILE A 42 -3.26 -13.38 13.78
CA ILE A 42 -4.61 -13.98 13.59
C ILE A 42 -4.79 -15.21 14.48
N ALA A 43 -3.73 -16.01 14.63
CA ALA A 43 -3.73 -17.22 15.47
C ALA A 43 -3.93 -16.92 16.97
N ALA A 44 -3.63 -15.70 17.40
CA ALA A 44 -3.85 -15.27 18.77
C ALA A 44 -5.30 -14.93 19.04
N ILE A 45 -6.13 -14.66 18.02
CA ILE A 45 -7.48 -14.14 18.19
C ILE A 45 -8.43 -15.26 18.61
N GLU A 46 -9.17 -15.03 19.68
CA GLU A 46 -10.31 -15.87 20.08
C GLU A 46 -11.61 -15.34 19.49
N ARG A 47 -11.86 -14.04 19.69
CA ARG A 47 -13.08 -13.37 19.23
C ARG A 47 -12.87 -11.87 19.05
N ILE A 48 -13.80 -11.25 18.33
CA ILE A 48 -13.84 -9.80 18.12
C ILE A 48 -15.19 -9.28 18.61
N GLU A 49 -15.15 -8.34 19.54
CA GLU A 49 -16.32 -7.67 20.09
C GLU A 49 -16.46 -6.29 19.42
N ILE A 50 -17.65 -6.02 18.87
CA ILE A 50 -17.92 -4.76 18.16
C ILE A 50 -19.05 -4.02 18.87
N LEU A 51 -18.70 -2.88 19.49
CA LEU A 51 -19.67 -1.93 20.00
C LEU A 51 -19.87 -0.83 18.97
N THR A 52 -21.01 -0.86 18.29
CA THR A 52 -21.31 0.11 17.24
C THR A 52 -21.84 1.45 17.77
N ASP A 53 -22.18 1.52 19.06
CA ASP A 53 -22.62 2.76 19.69
C ASP A 53 -21.43 3.69 20.00
N GLY A 54 -21.67 5.00 19.96
CA GLY A 54 -20.65 6.01 20.23
C GLY A 54 -20.22 5.93 21.70
N ALA A 55 -19.08 5.30 21.97
CA ALA A 55 -18.62 5.02 23.34
C ALA A 55 -17.61 6.06 23.85
N SER A 56 -17.63 7.29 23.29
CA SER A 56 -16.63 8.32 23.59
C SER A 56 -16.61 8.77 25.05
N ALA A 57 -17.72 8.62 25.78
CA ALA A 57 -17.81 8.94 27.20
C ALA A 57 -17.04 7.96 28.10
N VAL A 58 -16.93 6.69 27.68
CA VAL A 58 -16.25 5.64 28.44
C VAL A 58 -14.81 5.47 27.97
N TYR A 59 -14.62 5.44 26.65
CA TYR A 59 -13.33 5.11 26.07
C TYR A 59 -12.57 6.32 25.51
N GLY A 60 -13.17 7.50 25.39
CA GLY A 60 -12.52 8.73 24.89
C GLY A 60 -12.80 9.06 23.41
N SER A 61 -12.23 10.17 22.93
CA SER A 61 -12.60 10.81 21.65
C SER A 61 -12.38 9.98 20.38
N ASP A 62 -11.58 8.91 20.42
CA ASP A 62 -11.38 8.03 19.26
C ASP A 62 -12.57 7.07 19.03
N ALA A 63 -13.50 6.94 19.98
CA ALA A 63 -14.63 6.00 19.91
C ALA A 63 -15.94 6.63 19.40
N LEU A 64 -15.86 7.57 18.45
CA LEU A 64 -17.06 8.25 17.89
C LEU A 64 -17.91 7.34 16.99
N GLY A 65 -17.25 6.52 16.17
CA GLY A 65 -17.87 5.55 15.27
C GLY A 65 -18.11 4.18 15.91
N GLY A 66 -17.51 3.94 17.07
CA GLY A 66 -17.65 2.71 17.85
C GLY A 66 -16.31 2.22 18.40
N VAL A 67 -16.36 1.02 19.00
CA VAL A 67 -15.21 0.32 19.58
C VAL A 67 -15.14 -1.09 19.01
N ILE A 68 -13.93 -1.52 18.65
CA ILE A 68 -13.61 -2.89 18.29
C ILE A 68 -12.62 -3.40 19.32
N ASN A 69 -12.99 -4.43 20.07
CA ASN A 69 -12.11 -5.07 21.05
C ASN A 69 -11.76 -6.47 20.56
N ILE A 70 -10.48 -6.67 20.27
CA ILE A 70 -9.95 -7.96 19.84
C ILE A 70 -9.51 -8.69 21.09
N ILE A 71 -10.11 -9.84 21.33
CA ILE A 71 -9.81 -10.69 22.48
C ILE A 71 -8.91 -11.81 22.02
N THR A 72 -7.75 -11.94 22.68
CA THR A 72 -6.83 -13.04 22.41
C THR A 72 -7.27 -14.30 23.15
N ARG A 73 -6.87 -15.46 22.63
CA ARG A 73 -7.07 -16.74 23.30
C ARG A 73 -6.36 -16.73 24.64
N GLU A 74 -7.04 -17.26 25.65
CA GLU A 74 -6.52 -17.53 26.99
C GLU A 74 -6.73 -19.01 27.32
N ASN A 75 -5.89 -19.59 28.17
CA ASN A 75 -6.04 -20.97 28.67
C ASN A 75 -6.23 -22.04 27.58
N TYR A 76 -5.64 -21.83 26.39
CA TYR A 76 -5.64 -22.82 25.33
C TYR A 76 -4.73 -23.99 25.73
N GLU A 77 -5.22 -25.22 25.58
CA GLU A 77 -4.46 -26.44 25.82
C GLU A 77 -4.37 -27.26 24.54
N GLY A 78 -3.16 -27.50 24.07
CA GLY A 78 -2.88 -28.34 22.90
C GLY A 78 -2.10 -27.64 21.81
N ALA A 79 -2.25 -28.16 20.59
CA ALA A 79 -1.57 -27.66 19.40
C ALA A 79 -2.55 -27.50 18.24
N GLU A 80 -2.50 -26.38 17.55
CA GLU A 80 -3.29 -26.10 16.33
C GLU A 80 -2.34 -25.81 15.17
N PHE A 81 -2.66 -26.36 14.01
CA PHE A 81 -2.01 -26.02 12.75
C PHE A 81 -3.08 -25.67 11.73
N MET A 82 -2.93 -24.52 11.08
CA MET A 82 -3.78 -24.07 9.99
C MET A 82 -2.91 -23.77 8.78
N TYR A 83 -3.41 -24.16 7.60
CA TYR A 83 -2.84 -23.81 6.32
C TYR A 83 -3.96 -23.57 5.32
N GLY A 84 -3.85 -22.48 4.57
CA GLY A 84 -4.84 -22.05 3.59
C GLY A 84 -4.15 -21.58 2.32
N VAL A 85 -4.75 -21.94 1.19
CA VAL A 85 -4.39 -21.39 -0.13
C VAL A 85 -5.66 -20.97 -0.84
N SER A 86 -5.61 -19.84 -1.53
CA SER A 86 -6.70 -19.37 -2.38
C SER A 86 -6.16 -18.84 -3.70
N GLU A 87 -6.80 -19.23 -4.79
CA GLU A 87 -6.51 -18.73 -6.12
C GLU A 87 -7.64 -17.80 -6.56
N VAL A 88 -7.30 -16.69 -7.19
CA VAL A 88 -8.23 -15.69 -7.68
C VAL A 88 -8.25 -15.71 -9.21
N ASP A 89 -9.46 -15.80 -9.77
CA ASP A 89 -9.73 -15.64 -11.20
C ASP A 89 -10.56 -14.37 -11.42
N PRO A 90 -10.06 -13.40 -12.21
CA PRO A 90 -8.81 -13.40 -12.98
C PRO A 90 -7.55 -13.20 -12.13
N LYS A 91 -6.41 -13.53 -12.73
CA LYS A 91 -5.08 -13.64 -12.10
C LYS A 91 -4.73 -12.49 -11.15
N GLY A 92 -4.14 -12.86 -10.01
CA GLY A 92 -3.52 -11.95 -9.06
C GLY A 92 -4.32 -11.85 -7.76
N GLY A 93 -3.63 -11.59 -6.66
CA GLY A 93 -4.28 -11.58 -5.33
C GLY A 93 -4.50 -12.97 -4.74
N ASP A 94 -3.89 -14.00 -5.33
CA ASP A 94 -3.74 -15.32 -4.73
C ASP A 94 -3.20 -15.18 -3.31
N ARG A 95 -3.63 -16.07 -2.42
CA ARG A 95 -3.22 -16.03 -1.02
C ARG A 95 -2.67 -17.37 -0.58
N GLU A 96 -1.64 -17.30 0.25
CA GLU A 96 -1.15 -18.39 1.05
C GLU A 96 -1.06 -17.92 2.50
N GLU A 97 -1.67 -18.66 3.40
CA GLU A 97 -1.68 -18.32 4.81
C GLU A 97 -1.51 -19.55 5.68
N GLY A 98 -1.06 -19.33 6.90
CA GLY A 98 -1.02 -20.40 7.88
C GLY A 98 -0.66 -19.91 9.26
N SER A 99 -0.87 -20.80 10.22
CA SER A 99 -0.53 -20.55 11.60
C SER A 99 -0.23 -21.81 12.37
N ILE A 100 0.58 -21.65 13.40
CA ILE A 100 0.86 -22.68 14.39
C ILE A 100 0.60 -22.06 15.76
N LEU A 101 -0.15 -22.77 16.60
CA LEU A 101 -0.46 -22.38 17.95
C LEU A 101 -0.14 -23.53 18.90
N PHE A 102 0.49 -23.21 20.02
CA PHE A 102 0.69 -24.12 21.14
C PHE A 102 0.17 -23.46 22.39
N GLY A 103 -0.48 -24.23 23.24
CA GLY A 103 -0.90 -23.78 24.55
C GLY A 103 -0.78 -24.87 25.61
N ALA A 104 -0.44 -24.46 26.81
CA ALA A 104 -0.43 -25.30 27.98
C ALA A 104 -1.03 -24.50 29.15
N ALA A 105 -1.91 -25.15 29.90
CA ALA A 105 -2.51 -24.57 31.09
C ALA A 105 -2.43 -25.56 32.25
N SER A 106 -2.54 -25.00 33.45
CA SER A 106 -2.63 -25.68 34.74
C SER A 106 -3.56 -24.85 35.63
N ASP A 107 -3.81 -25.32 36.85
CA ASP A 107 -4.70 -24.63 37.78
C ASP A 107 -4.28 -23.18 38.11
N SER A 108 -2.99 -22.84 37.98
CA SER A 108 -2.46 -21.51 38.35
C SER A 108 -1.64 -20.84 37.25
N SER A 109 -1.51 -21.44 36.07
CA SER A 109 -0.64 -20.89 35.02
C SER A 109 -1.16 -21.25 33.65
N SER A 110 -1.08 -20.32 32.70
CA SER A 110 -1.32 -20.57 31.29
C SER A 110 -0.24 -19.92 30.43
N ILE A 111 0.12 -20.59 29.35
CA ILE A 111 1.02 -20.06 28.33
C ILE A 111 0.50 -20.44 26.96
N ILE A 112 0.50 -19.48 26.06
CA ILE A 112 0.16 -19.66 24.66
C ILE A 112 1.28 -19.04 23.83
N ALA A 113 1.76 -19.76 22.84
CA ALA A 113 2.73 -19.28 21.89
C ALA A 113 2.28 -19.62 20.48
N GLY A 114 2.51 -18.71 19.54
CA GLY A 114 2.11 -18.96 18.17
C GLY A 114 2.92 -18.16 17.16
N ALA A 115 2.80 -18.61 15.91
CA ALA A 115 3.30 -17.89 14.76
C ALA A 115 2.27 -17.98 13.63
N SER A 116 2.17 -16.93 12.82
CA SER A 116 1.32 -16.90 11.64
C SER A 116 1.98 -16.16 10.49
N TRP A 117 1.62 -16.54 9.28
CA TRP A 117 2.02 -15.87 8.05
C TRP A 117 0.83 -15.74 7.11
N ASN A 118 0.86 -14.70 6.29
CA ASN A 118 -0.07 -14.48 5.20
C ASN A 118 0.69 -13.80 4.07
N ASP A 119 0.62 -14.35 2.87
CA ASP A 119 1.12 -13.77 1.63
C ASP A 119 -0.07 -13.55 0.70
N ARG A 120 -0.20 -12.34 0.17
CA ARG A 120 -1.17 -11.99 -0.86
C ARG A 120 -0.44 -11.40 -2.05
N ASP A 121 -0.62 -12.03 -3.20
CA ASP A 121 -0.01 -11.60 -4.44
C ASP A 121 -0.50 -10.22 -4.89
N ILE A 122 0.34 -9.58 -5.69
CA ILE A 122 0.02 -8.29 -6.31
C ILE A 122 -1.11 -8.46 -7.33
N ILE A 123 -1.94 -7.43 -7.47
CA ILE A 123 -3.03 -7.39 -8.44
C ILE A 123 -2.68 -6.36 -9.51
N PHE A 124 -2.48 -6.78 -10.75
CA PHE A 124 -2.19 -5.86 -11.87
C PHE A 124 -3.45 -5.51 -12.65
N ALA A 125 -3.59 -4.24 -13.02
CA ALA A 125 -4.70 -3.78 -13.85
C ALA A 125 -4.85 -4.59 -15.16
N ARG A 126 -3.72 -4.91 -15.82
CA ARG A 126 -3.70 -5.67 -17.09
C ARG A 126 -4.28 -7.09 -17.01
N ASP A 127 -4.37 -7.67 -15.82
CA ASP A 127 -4.80 -9.06 -15.67
C ASP A 127 -6.34 -9.19 -15.67
N PHE A 128 -7.07 -8.06 -15.66
CA PHE A 128 -8.53 -8.02 -15.60
C PHE A 128 -9.17 -7.65 -16.94
N PRO A 129 -10.23 -8.37 -17.39
CA PRO A 129 -10.82 -8.18 -18.71
C PRO A 129 -11.59 -6.86 -18.87
N TRP A 130 -11.99 -6.22 -17.76
CA TRP A 130 -12.68 -4.93 -17.80
C TRP A 130 -11.73 -3.73 -17.84
N TYR A 131 -10.43 -3.93 -17.64
CA TYR A 131 -9.47 -2.84 -17.72
C TYR A 131 -9.22 -2.46 -19.18
N ARG A 132 -9.37 -1.16 -19.45
CA ARG A 132 -9.01 -0.58 -20.75
C ARG A 132 -7.56 -0.13 -20.71
N PRO A 133 -6.87 -0.07 -21.87
CA PRO A 133 -5.59 0.58 -21.98
C PRO A 133 -5.61 1.98 -21.35
N GLY A 134 -4.67 2.24 -20.45
CA GLY A 134 -4.41 3.59 -19.96
C GLY A 134 -3.96 4.48 -21.12
N ALA A 135 -4.33 5.75 -21.14
CA ALA A 135 -4.01 6.66 -22.25
C ALA A 135 -3.27 7.92 -21.76
N SER A 136 -2.14 7.71 -21.05
CA SER A 136 -1.31 8.81 -20.54
C SER A 136 -0.92 9.79 -21.65
N VAL A 137 -0.99 11.09 -21.37
CA VAL A 137 -0.46 12.14 -22.28
C VAL A 137 1.06 12.16 -22.31
N TYR A 138 1.69 11.74 -21.21
CA TYR A 138 3.10 11.37 -21.16
C TYR A 138 3.29 10.05 -21.90
N GLY A 139 3.50 10.16 -23.21
CA GLY A 139 3.77 9.07 -24.16
C GLY A 139 5.10 9.33 -24.84
N ASN A 140 5.11 9.37 -26.18
CA ASN A 140 6.19 9.92 -26.99
C ASN A 140 5.63 11.05 -27.85
N SER A 141 5.27 12.15 -27.21
CA SER A 141 4.53 13.25 -27.83
C SER A 141 5.20 14.60 -27.60
N PHE A 142 4.81 15.60 -28.38
CA PHE A 142 5.18 16.99 -28.17
C PHE A 142 3.98 17.92 -28.40
N ALA A 143 4.04 19.14 -27.87
CA ALA A 143 3.07 20.20 -28.10
C ALA A 143 3.80 21.54 -28.27
N GLU A 144 3.09 22.54 -28.80
CA GLU A 144 3.64 23.89 -28.95
C GLU A 144 3.80 24.58 -27.60
N ASP A 145 4.92 25.31 -27.43
CA ASP A 145 5.11 26.13 -26.23
C ASP A 145 4.07 27.25 -26.15
N GLY A 146 3.38 27.36 -25.02
CA GLY A 146 2.22 28.26 -24.88
C GLY A 146 1.02 27.92 -25.77
N GLY A 147 1.02 26.74 -26.41
CA GLY A 147 -0.06 26.26 -27.27
C GLY A 147 -1.33 25.85 -26.51
N ALA A 148 -2.39 25.58 -27.25
CA ALA A 148 -3.64 25.10 -26.66
C ALA A 148 -3.45 23.69 -26.05
N PHE A 149 -4.09 23.45 -24.90
CA PHE A 149 -4.13 22.11 -24.29
C PHE A 149 -4.72 21.07 -25.27
N PHE A 150 -4.29 19.81 -25.14
CA PHE A 150 -4.73 18.70 -25.97
C PHE A 150 -4.29 18.71 -27.44
N THR A 151 -3.33 19.56 -27.82
CA THR A 151 -2.78 19.62 -29.18
C THR A 151 -1.62 18.66 -29.46
N TRP A 152 -1.37 17.68 -28.58
CA TRP A 152 -0.20 16.80 -28.70
C TRP A 152 -0.14 16.04 -30.03
N ALA A 153 1.05 16.04 -30.63
CA ALA A 153 1.42 15.23 -31.79
C ALA A 153 2.49 14.20 -31.39
N SER A 154 2.56 13.08 -32.12
CA SER A 154 3.56 12.04 -31.87
C SER A 154 4.93 12.47 -32.38
N VAL A 155 5.99 12.18 -31.62
CA VAL A 155 7.36 12.31 -32.16
C VAL A 155 7.52 11.31 -33.32
N PRO A 156 8.06 11.73 -34.49
CA PRO A 156 8.30 10.82 -35.62
C PRO A 156 9.13 9.61 -35.21
N GLY A 157 8.65 8.40 -35.53
CA GLY A 157 9.29 7.13 -35.13
C GLY A 157 9.30 6.85 -33.62
N GLY A 158 8.71 7.72 -32.80
CA GLY A 158 8.67 7.58 -31.35
C GLY A 158 7.51 6.73 -30.86
N CYS A 159 6.39 6.69 -31.58
CA CYS A 159 5.23 5.90 -31.15
C CYS A 159 5.18 4.49 -31.73
N LEU A 160 5.51 4.37 -33.01
CA LEU A 160 5.64 3.11 -33.73
C LEU A 160 7.07 3.02 -34.25
N ASP A 161 7.66 1.84 -34.15
CA ASP A 161 8.94 1.52 -34.77
C ASP A 161 8.82 1.45 -36.31
N SER A 162 9.94 1.22 -36.99
CA SER A 162 10.00 1.15 -38.46
C SER A 162 9.19 -0.01 -39.06
N THR A 163 8.72 -0.95 -38.24
CA THR A 163 7.85 -2.07 -38.65
C THR A 163 6.37 -1.82 -38.32
N GLY A 164 6.05 -0.68 -37.72
CA GLY A 164 4.69 -0.32 -37.32
C GLY A 164 4.26 -0.88 -35.96
N ASN A 165 5.19 -1.43 -35.17
CA ASN A 165 4.91 -1.93 -33.83
C ASN A 165 5.17 -0.84 -32.79
N ALA A 166 4.35 -0.77 -31.74
CA ALA A 166 4.59 0.16 -30.66
C ALA A 166 5.51 -0.48 -29.60
N PRO A 167 6.72 0.06 -29.36
CA PRO A 167 7.62 -0.53 -28.38
C PRO A 167 7.07 -0.34 -26.96
N GLY A 168 7.31 -1.32 -26.08
CA GLY A 168 6.91 -1.24 -24.67
C GLY A 168 5.42 -1.00 -24.47
N GLY A 169 5.07 0.01 -23.68
CA GLY A 169 3.69 0.40 -23.40
C GLY A 169 3.13 1.51 -24.28
N PHE A 170 3.84 1.95 -25.31
CA PHE A 170 3.38 3.03 -26.19
C PHE A 170 2.30 2.55 -27.16
N TYR A 171 1.40 3.43 -27.60
CA TYR A 171 0.47 3.17 -28.70
C TYR A 171 -0.19 4.46 -29.18
N PRO A 172 -0.59 4.53 -30.47
CA PRO A 172 -1.33 5.68 -30.99
C PRO A 172 -2.76 5.70 -30.44
N VAL A 173 -3.22 6.89 -30.04
CA VAL A 173 -4.61 7.16 -29.66
C VAL A 173 -5.15 8.33 -30.47
N SER A 174 -6.46 8.33 -30.73
CA SER A 174 -7.13 9.41 -31.44
C SER A 174 -6.96 10.75 -30.70
N ASN A 175 -6.56 11.78 -31.42
CA ASN A 175 -6.51 13.16 -30.98
C ASN A 175 -6.93 14.09 -32.12
N GLY A 176 -8.21 14.46 -32.18
CA GLY A 176 -8.74 15.31 -33.25
C GLY A 176 -8.13 16.72 -33.33
N ASN A 177 -7.43 17.15 -32.28
CA ASN A 177 -6.75 18.44 -32.21
C ASN A 177 -5.22 18.31 -32.33
N ALA A 178 -4.70 17.17 -32.78
CA ALA A 178 -3.26 16.98 -32.94
C ALA A 178 -2.65 18.11 -33.79
N LEU A 179 -1.56 18.71 -33.30
CA LEU A 179 -0.90 19.89 -33.89
C LEU A 179 -0.46 19.67 -35.34
N ASP A 180 -0.20 18.42 -35.71
CA ASP A 180 0.23 17.97 -37.04
C ASP A 180 -0.94 17.62 -37.98
N GLY A 181 -2.19 17.72 -37.51
CA GLY A 181 -3.37 17.32 -38.27
C GLY A 181 -3.50 15.80 -38.49
N SER A 182 -2.64 14.97 -37.88
CA SER A 182 -2.69 13.51 -38.03
C SER A 182 -3.95 12.87 -37.42
N GLY A 183 -4.63 13.62 -36.54
CA GLY A 183 -5.76 13.10 -35.77
C GLY A 183 -5.34 12.10 -34.69
N THR A 184 -4.04 11.98 -34.38
CA THR A 184 -3.51 11.02 -33.40
C THR A 184 -2.41 11.62 -32.52
N ARG A 185 -2.20 11.01 -31.35
CA ARG A 185 -1.05 11.28 -30.48
C ARG A 185 -0.48 9.97 -29.95
N CYS A 186 0.75 10.01 -29.43
CA CYS A 186 1.30 8.87 -28.75
C CYS A 186 0.89 8.86 -27.28
N ALA A 187 0.32 7.75 -26.82
CA ALA A 187 0.01 7.53 -25.41
C ALA A 187 0.88 6.43 -24.83
N TYR A 188 0.92 6.37 -23.50
CA TYR A 188 1.46 5.22 -22.78
C TYR A 188 0.37 4.51 -21.99
N ASN A 189 0.30 3.20 -22.18
CA ASN A 189 -0.58 2.29 -21.45
C ASN A 189 0.00 1.94 -20.09
N PHE A 190 -0.26 2.81 -19.11
CA PHE A 190 0.17 2.58 -17.73
C PHE A 190 -0.50 1.36 -17.08
N ALA A 191 -1.68 0.93 -17.56
CA ALA A 191 -2.36 -0.25 -17.05
C ALA A 191 -1.61 -1.56 -17.35
N LEU A 192 -0.67 -1.57 -18.31
CA LEU A 192 0.17 -2.73 -18.60
C LEU A 192 1.09 -3.11 -17.44
N VAL A 193 1.44 -2.15 -16.58
CA VAL A 193 2.51 -2.32 -15.60
C VAL A 193 2.12 -1.91 -14.19
N SER A 194 1.15 -1.00 -14.04
CA SER A 194 0.69 -0.54 -12.74
C SER A 194 -0.08 -1.64 -12.00
N ALA A 195 0.25 -1.81 -10.72
CA ALA A 195 -0.55 -2.56 -9.79
C ALA A 195 -1.81 -1.77 -9.43
N ASP A 196 -2.95 -2.44 -9.44
CA ASP A 196 -4.20 -1.93 -8.89
C ASP A 196 -4.19 -2.08 -7.36
N GLU A 197 -3.76 -3.25 -6.87
CA GLU A 197 -3.44 -3.47 -5.46
C GLU A 197 -2.02 -3.97 -5.29
N ALA A 198 -1.34 -3.44 -4.27
CA ALA A 198 -0.04 -3.91 -3.83
C ALA A 198 -0.12 -5.34 -3.25
N SER A 199 0.97 -6.10 -3.37
CA SER A 199 1.12 -7.32 -2.57
C SER A 199 1.29 -6.98 -1.10
N ILE A 200 0.94 -7.93 -0.24
CA ILE A 200 1.05 -7.80 1.21
C ILE A 200 1.57 -9.11 1.77
N LYS A 201 2.63 -9.05 2.57
CA LYS A 201 3.15 -10.17 3.35
C LYS A 201 3.15 -9.80 4.82
N ASN A 202 2.50 -10.62 5.64
CA ASN A 202 2.45 -10.47 7.08
C ASN A 202 3.08 -11.71 7.72
N ALA A 203 3.94 -11.51 8.70
CA ALA A 203 4.46 -12.58 9.54
C ALA A 203 4.47 -12.10 10.99
N SER A 204 3.99 -12.92 11.90
CA SER A 204 3.95 -12.57 13.32
C SER A 204 4.26 -13.76 14.20
N ALA A 205 4.84 -13.49 15.36
CA ALA A 205 5.05 -14.46 16.42
C ALA A 205 4.71 -13.83 17.76
N PHE A 206 4.18 -14.62 18.69
CA PHE A 206 3.80 -14.13 20.01
C PHE A 206 3.95 -15.20 21.08
N VAL A 207 4.07 -14.74 22.32
CA VAL A 207 4.00 -15.54 23.54
C VAL A 207 3.20 -14.74 24.57
N TYR A 208 2.11 -15.33 25.05
CA TYR A 208 1.29 -14.80 26.12
C TYR A 208 1.35 -15.76 27.29
N ALA A 209 1.58 -15.25 28.49
CA ALA A 209 1.67 -16.07 29.69
C ALA A 209 1.00 -15.37 30.87
N GLU A 210 0.29 -16.14 31.68
CA GLU A 210 -0.26 -15.70 32.95
C GLU A 210 0.08 -16.71 34.04
N HIS A 211 0.34 -16.21 35.24
CA HIS A 211 0.59 -17.02 36.43
C HIS A 211 -0.08 -16.39 37.65
N GLU A 212 -0.94 -17.16 38.31
CA GLU A 212 -1.47 -16.85 39.62
C GLU A 212 -0.40 -17.11 40.67
N ILE A 213 0.09 -16.03 41.30
CA ILE A 213 1.02 -16.11 42.43
C ILE A 213 0.29 -16.70 43.65
N ASN A 214 -0.97 -16.29 43.85
CA ASN A 214 -1.89 -16.76 44.87
C ASN A 214 -3.32 -16.32 44.50
N ASN A 215 -4.30 -16.62 45.36
CA ASN A 215 -5.71 -16.30 45.14
C ASN A 215 -6.00 -14.81 44.91
N ASP A 216 -5.12 -13.91 45.35
CA ASP A 216 -5.32 -12.46 45.28
C ASP A 216 -4.46 -11.81 44.19
N TRP A 217 -3.45 -12.48 43.64
CA TRP A 217 -2.45 -11.86 42.77
C TRP A 217 -2.06 -12.75 41.59
N SER A 218 -2.12 -12.19 40.38
CA SER A 218 -1.53 -12.76 39.16
C SER A 218 -0.47 -11.84 38.55
N VAL A 219 0.38 -12.44 37.73
CA VAL A 219 1.30 -11.76 36.83
C VAL A 219 1.04 -12.23 35.41
N TYR A 220 1.16 -11.30 34.47
CA TYR A 220 0.96 -11.58 33.06
C TYR A 220 2.09 -10.97 32.22
N SER A 221 2.33 -11.58 31.06
CA SER A 221 3.28 -11.09 30.07
C SER A 221 2.74 -11.33 28.66
N ASP A 222 2.74 -10.28 27.86
CA ASP A 222 2.43 -10.35 26.44
C ASP A 222 3.65 -9.93 25.62
N ILE A 223 4.11 -10.81 24.75
CA ILE A 223 5.24 -10.55 23.85
C ILE A 223 4.74 -10.82 22.43
N ALA A 224 4.87 -9.84 21.55
CA ALA A 224 4.51 -10.00 20.14
C ALA A 224 5.51 -9.30 19.23
N VAL A 225 5.82 -9.94 18.12
CA VAL A 225 6.63 -9.38 17.03
C VAL A 225 5.85 -9.57 15.75
N THR A 226 5.68 -8.49 15.00
CA THR A 226 4.99 -8.53 13.72
C THR A 226 5.78 -7.79 12.65
N LYS A 227 5.88 -8.39 11.47
CA LYS A 227 6.49 -7.84 10.28
C LYS A 227 5.46 -7.81 9.16
N THR A 228 5.31 -6.65 8.55
CA THR A 228 4.47 -6.42 7.38
C THR A 228 5.32 -5.88 6.25
N GLU A 229 5.22 -6.46 5.07
CA GLU A 229 5.84 -5.97 3.84
C GLU A 229 4.76 -5.72 2.80
N SER A 230 4.85 -4.61 2.08
CA SER A 230 3.98 -4.34 0.95
C SER A 230 4.80 -3.86 -0.24
N PHE A 231 4.57 -4.48 -1.38
CA PHE A 231 5.21 -4.11 -2.63
C PHE A 231 4.18 -3.61 -3.64
N GLY A 232 4.38 -2.39 -4.10
CA GLY A 232 3.61 -1.75 -5.15
C GLY A 232 4.47 -1.45 -6.38
N ARG A 233 3.82 -1.42 -7.54
CA ARG A 233 4.45 -1.03 -8.81
C ARG A 233 3.60 0.01 -9.51
N TYR A 234 4.24 1.07 -9.98
CA TYR A 234 3.65 2.08 -10.82
C TYR A 234 4.37 2.14 -12.16
N ALA A 235 3.66 2.60 -13.19
CA ALA A 235 4.26 2.85 -14.49
C ALA A 235 5.49 3.78 -14.41
N PRO A 236 6.43 3.67 -15.37
CA PRO A 236 7.70 4.41 -15.40
C PRO A 236 7.51 5.91 -15.28
N VAL A 237 8.57 6.62 -14.86
CA VAL A 237 8.51 8.07 -14.61
C VAL A 237 8.00 8.80 -15.86
N PRO A 238 6.88 9.55 -15.75
CA PRO A 238 6.48 10.53 -16.75
C PRO A 238 7.16 11.87 -16.50
N ASP A 239 7.46 12.63 -17.55
CA ASP A 239 7.95 14.00 -17.42
C ASP A 239 7.63 14.84 -18.66
N THR A 240 7.79 16.16 -18.54
CA THR A 240 7.59 17.12 -19.62
C THR A 240 8.56 18.28 -19.49
N SER A 241 8.90 18.91 -20.61
CA SER A 241 9.66 20.17 -20.57
C SER A 241 8.80 21.40 -20.28
N ASP A 242 7.48 21.26 -20.26
CA ASP A 242 6.55 22.37 -20.05
C ASP A 242 6.67 22.95 -18.62
N PRO A 243 7.03 24.25 -18.48
CA PRO A 243 7.19 24.90 -17.17
C PRO A 243 5.93 24.89 -16.29
N ILE A 244 4.74 24.86 -16.90
CA ILE A 244 3.47 24.82 -16.16
C ILE A 244 3.37 23.53 -15.32
N PHE A 245 4.05 22.47 -15.76
CA PHE A 245 4.07 21.16 -15.09
C PHE A 245 5.41 20.88 -14.40
N GLY A 246 6.22 21.91 -14.17
CA GLY A 246 7.52 21.80 -13.49
C GLY A 246 8.70 21.42 -14.38
N GLY A 247 8.50 21.42 -15.71
CA GLY A 247 9.56 21.17 -16.69
C GLY A 247 10.62 22.28 -16.74
N LEU A 248 11.79 21.94 -17.29
CA LEU A 248 12.96 22.84 -17.35
C LEU A 248 12.88 23.93 -18.44
N GLY A 249 11.77 24.02 -19.18
CA GLY A 249 11.59 24.95 -20.29
C GLY A 249 11.56 24.26 -21.66
N PRO A 250 10.92 24.89 -22.65
CA PRO A 250 10.70 24.30 -23.97
C PRO A 250 12.01 23.96 -24.69
N VAL A 251 11.96 22.92 -25.51
CA VAL A 251 13.05 22.55 -26.40
C VAL A 251 13.26 23.68 -27.40
N SER A 252 14.48 24.21 -27.44
CA SER A 252 14.89 25.26 -28.38
C SER A 252 14.62 24.86 -29.84
N VAL A 253 14.33 25.87 -30.67
CA VAL A 253 14.12 25.73 -32.11
C VAL A 253 15.32 25.09 -32.84
N ASN A 254 16.53 25.27 -32.33
CA ASN A 254 17.75 24.73 -32.94
C ASN A 254 18.19 23.39 -32.34
N SER A 255 17.38 22.80 -31.44
CA SER A 255 17.72 21.53 -30.81
C SER A 255 17.64 20.38 -31.81
N PRO A 256 18.56 19.40 -31.78
CA PRO A 256 18.41 18.16 -32.54
C PRO A 256 17.24 17.29 -32.04
N ASN A 257 16.64 17.60 -30.88
CA ASN A 257 15.45 16.91 -30.38
C ASN A 257 14.14 17.65 -30.75
N ASN A 258 14.22 18.74 -31.52
CA ASN A 258 13.06 19.47 -31.98
C ASN A 258 12.63 18.96 -33.37
N PRO A 259 11.45 18.35 -33.53
CA PRO A 259 11.01 17.80 -34.82
C PRO A 259 10.61 18.88 -35.86
N THR A 260 10.55 20.16 -35.49
CA THR A 260 10.35 21.28 -36.43
C THR A 260 11.67 21.88 -36.93
N ASN A 261 12.81 21.47 -36.39
CA ASN A 261 14.14 21.93 -36.80
C ASN A 261 14.61 21.20 -38.06
N PRO A 262 14.93 21.87 -39.18
CA PRO A 262 15.38 21.22 -40.42
C PRO A 262 16.70 20.43 -40.27
N ASP A 263 17.52 20.75 -39.27
CA ASP A 263 18.78 20.06 -38.98
C ASP A 263 18.60 18.86 -38.02
N SER A 264 17.37 18.62 -37.55
CA SER A 264 17.06 17.53 -36.62
C SER A 264 16.89 16.19 -37.35
N PRO A 265 17.39 15.07 -36.78
CA PRO A 265 17.06 13.73 -37.30
C PRO A 265 15.57 13.39 -37.16
N LEU A 266 14.82 14.15 -36.36
CA LEU A 266 13.37 14.01 -36.17
C LEU A 266 12.55 14.96 -37.04
N TYR A 267 13.18 15.67 -37.99
CA TYR A 267 12.52 16.71 -38.77
C TYR A 267 11.37 16.15 -39.62
N ASP A 268 10.20 16.78 -39.52
CA ASP A 268 9.08 16.57 -40.44
C ASP A 268 8.50 17.92 -40.89
N PRO A 269 8.52 18.26 -42.19
CA PRO A 269 7.95 19.51 -42.69
C PRO A 269 6.44 19.63 -42.45
N ALA A 270 5.72 18.53 -42.21
CA ALA A 270 4.29 18.54 -41.86
C ALA A 270 4.01 19.28 -40.54
N PHE A 271 5.00 19.43 -39.66
CA PHE A 271 4.85 20.13 -38.39
C PHE A 271 4.98 21.66 -38.50
N GLY A 272 5.20 22.19 -39.71
CA GLY A 272 5.25 23.62 -39.99
C GLY A 272 6.62 24.25 -39.65
N PRO A 273 6.68 25.58 -39.48
CA PRO A 273 7.93 26.29 -39.30
C PRO A 273 8.61 25.96 -37.95
N PRO A 274 9.95 26.08 -37.88
CA PRO A 274 10.70 25.84 -36.66
C PRO A 274 10.22 26.72 -35.51
N ARG A 275 9.89 26.11 -34.35
CA ARG A 275 9.46 26.83 -33.14
C ARG A 275 9.80 26.07 -31.86
N PRO A 276 9.82 26.72 -30.69
CA PRO A 276 9.97 26.02 -29.41
C PRO A 276 8.81 25.06 -29.15
N LEU A 277 9.12 23.87 -28.63
CA LEU A 277 8.14 22.83 -28.36
C LEU A 277 8.34 22.23 -26.97
N ASN A 278 7.27 21.74 -26.36
CA ASN A 278 7.34 20.96 -25.14
C ASN A 278 7.21 19.47 -25.43
N TRP A 279 8.17 18.66 -24.96
CA TRP A 279 8.04 17.20 -25.03
C TRP A 279 7.22 16.68 -23.85
N TRP A 280 6.49 15.59 -24.09
CA TRP A 280 5.67 14.88 -23.12
C TRP A 280 6.03 13.41 -23.21
N HIS A 281 6.89 12.98 -22.30
CA HIS A 281 7.60 11.71 -22.42
C HIS A 281 7.35 10.81 -21.23
N ARG A 282 7.34 9.50 -21.47
CA ARG A 282 7.50 8.52 -20.42
C ARG A 282 8.79 7.75 -20.63
N PHE A 283 9.62 7.71 -19.60
CA PHE A 283 10.92 7.04 -19.65
C PHE A 283 10.78 5.53 -19.41
N ASP A 284 10.09 4.82 -20.31
CA ASP A 284 9.83 3.39 -20.19
C ASP A 284 11.11 2.55 -20.06
N ALA A 285 12.16 2.98 -20.77
CA ALA A 285 13.47 2.34 -20.72
C ALA A 285 14.18 2.43 -19.36
N LEU A 286 13.76 3.35 -18.47
CA LEU A 286 14.32 3.45 -17.11
C LEU A 286 13.71 2.45 -16.15
N GLY A 287 12.64 1.74 -16.54
CA GLY A 287 11.97 0.79 -15.68
C GLY A 287 10.79 1.37 -14.91
N ASN A 288 10.06 0.46 -14.25
CA ASN A 288 8.89 0.81 -13.46
C ASN A 288 9.31 1.43 -12.12
N ARG A 289 8.40 2.22 -11.54
CA ARG A 289 8.60 2.76 -10.20
C ARG A 289 8.09 1.74 -9.19
N ASP A 290 9.00 1.07 -8.53
CA ASP A 290 8.72 0.04 -7.54
C ASP A 290 8.88 0.62 -6.14
N THR A 291 8.01 0.22 -5.22
CA THR A 291 8.05 0.69 -3.84
C THR A 291 7.80 -0.47 -2.91
N THR A 292 8.76 -0.73 -2.01
CA THR A 292 8.61 -1.69 -0.91
C THR A 292 8.53 -0.94 0.39
N ILE A 293 7.44 -1.15 1.13
CA ILE A 293 7.26 -0.63 2.48
C ILE A 293 7.33 -1.82 3.43
N GLU A 294 8.28 -1.78 4.35
CA GLU A 294 8.42 -2.77 5.42
C GLU A 294 8.16 -2.10 6.77
N THR A 295 7.29 -2.69 7.58
CA THR A 295 6.99 -2.27 8.95
C THR A 295 7.26 -3.43 9.90
N ARG A 296 8.02 -3.17 10.96
CA ARG A 296 8.25 -4.09 12.08
C ARG A 296 7.72 -3.47 13.36
N LEU A 297 6.92 -4.23 14.11
CA LEU A 297 6.42 -3.89 15.43
C LEU A 297 6.92 -4.94 16.43
N ASP A 298 7.65 -4.50 17.45
CA ASP A 298 8.02 -5.31 18.60
C ASP A 298 7.27 -4.77 19.82
N ASP A 299 6.46 -5.61 20.48
CA ASP A 299 5.63 -5.24 21.62
C ASP A 299 5.92 -6.17 22.81
N LEU A 300 6.18 -5.56 23.96
CA LEU A 300 6.40 -6.23 25.24
C LEU A 300 5.52 -5.55 26.28
N LEU A 301 4.69 -6.34 26.94
CA LEU A 301 3.91 -5.93 28.10
C LEU A 301 4.18 -6.93 29.22
N VAL A 302 4.45 -6.42 30.42
CA VAL A 302 4.53 -7.22 31.64
C VAL A 302 3.77 -6.48 32.72
N GLY A 303 2.96 -7.19 33.50
CA GLY A 303 2.24 -6.58 34.59
C GLY A 303 1.82 -7.55 35.68
N THR A 304 1.20 -6.98 36.69
CA THR A 304 0.59 -7.68 37.80
C THR A 304 -0.79 -7.11 38.06
N LYS A 305 -1.69 -8.00 38.47
CA LYS A 305 -3.06 -7.68 38.82
C LYS A 305 -3.38 -8.37 40.13
N GLY A 306 -4.16 -7.72 40.98
CA GLY A 306 -4.60 -8.35 42.22
C GLY A 306 -5.46 -7.45 43.10
N TYR A 307 -5.66 -7.88 44.35
CA TYR A 307 -6.46 -7.16 45.32
C TYR A 307 -5.63 -6.61 46.48
N ILE A 308 -5.92 -5.36 46.85
CA ILE A 308 -5.50 -4.74 48.12
C ILE A 308 -6.77 -4.44 48.91
N GLY A 309 -7.14 -5.36 49.81
CA GLY A 309 -8.41 -5.30 50.52
C GLY A 309 -9.59 -5.46 49.55
N MET A 310 -10.44 -4.45 49.45
CA MET A 310 -11.58 -4.44 48.51
C MET A 310 -11.26 -3.81 47.15
N PHE A 311 -10.04 -3.34 46.93
CA PHE A 311 -9.65 -2.63 45.72
C PHE A 311 -8.88 -3.56 44.79
N GLU A 312 -9.34 -3.68 43.55
CA GLU A 312 -8.59 -4.28 42.46
C GLU A 312 -7.54 -3.29 41.99
N VAL A 313 -6.29 -3.74 41.91
CA VAL A 313 -5.14 -2.93 41.49
C VAL A 313 -4.44 -3.67 40.37
N GLU A 314 -4.10 -2.93 39.33
CA GLU A 314 -3.30 -3.42 38.21
C GLU A 314 -2.17 -2.44 37.92
N ALA A 315 -0.97 -2.97 37.75
CA ALA A 315 0.21 -2.21 37.38
C ALA A 315 1.02 -2.96 36.32
N GLY A 316 1.56 -2.26 35.32
CA GLY A 316 2.35 -2.88 34.27
C GLY A 316 3.24 -1.89 33.52
N LEU A 317 4.19 -2.45 32.77
CA LEU A 317 5.09 -1.75 31.88
C LEU A 317 4.89 -2.27 30.46
N ARG A 318 4.69 -1.36 29.50
CA ARG A 318 4.65 -1.68 28.07
C ARG A 318 5.77 -0.96 27.34
N ILE A 319 6.48 -1.69 26.48
CA ILE A 319 7.47 -1.17 25.55
C ILE A 319 7.03 -1.58 24.16
N THR A 320 6.87 -0.62 23.28
CA THR A 320 6.55 -0.84 21.87
C THR A 320 7.59 -0.13 21.02
N ASP A 321 8.27 -0.88 20.15
CA ASP A 321 9.13 -0.33 19.10
C ASP A 321 8.46 -0.54 17.73
N ASN A 322 8.37 0.52 16.93
CA ASN A 322 7.80 0.44 15.60
C ASN A 322 8.73 1.11 14.60
N LYS A 323 9.23 0.33 13.65
CA LYS A 323 10.13 0.78 12.60
C LYS A 323 9.49 0.55 11.24
N THR A 324 9.43 1.60 10.43
CA THR A 324 8.98 1.52 9.03
C THR A 324 10.10 1.99 8.10
N SER A 325 10.41 1.22 7.06
CA SER A 325 11.27 1.61 5.96
C SER A 325 10.51 1.62 4.65
N ASP A 326 10.65 2.71 3.90
CA ASP A 326 10.11 2.88 2.56
C ASP A 326 11.27 2.96 1.57
N ILE A 327 11.33 1.99 0.65
CA ILE A 327 12.38 1.88 -0.35
C ILE A 327 11.74 1.98 -1.73
N GLY A 328 11.92 3.13 -2.37
CA GLY A 328 11.60 3.34 -3.78
C GLY A 328 12.77 2.93 -4.68
N ARG A 329 12.47 2.29 -5.81
CA ARG A 329 13.42 1.97 -6.89
C ARG A 329 12.83 2.41 -8.22
N ASN A 330 13.70 2.97 -9.08
CA ASN A 330 13.45 3.20 -10.50
C ASN A 330 14.45 2.34 -11.27
#